data_AF-A0AAD0PW63-F1
#
_entry.id   AF-A0AAD0PW63-F1
#
_cell.length_a   1.000
_cell.length_b   1.000
_cell.length_c   1.000
_cell.angle_alpha   90.00
_cell.angle_beta   90.00
_cell.angle_gamma   90.00
#
_symmetry.space_group_name_H-M   'P 1'
#
loop_
_entity.id
_entity.type
_entity.pdbx_description
1 polymer ?
#
loop_
_entity_poly.entity_id
_entity_poly.type
_entity_poly.pdbx_seq_one_letter_code
_entity_poly.pdbx_strand_id
1 'polypeptide(L)'
;MSSLDLYSASNNPTPEQLLDVCARFMPILNAVGKKTWVEVTDTAQRLAEQILGHYQTLGAVSKETRHLSKPGEKLPYQVLHVFLYACVDEHPAMGLIMEELEKLYADGTDPKAQIFMQGLWKGSLLNMATPPKLWAEDGTLKYSPSAYAQMHLSTLYRELTDRWREGVPGIQKVLDDYPLMNEASKKLIDAELCFMVYKWTQSEDHPLRILLADKVNVGFDGRARFENLIENLDFETVSEFEERFEFAFALLKGLPKYKVDWVLKAIDGCIAGSMNSGIDDVQLKLDCPEQCIPRLVKILEAASAYGYSPLPQIYREYSTPAEEFKDQEVLEDLISMGFTADPDDIDMAVAWREAAIIAADEKLILSLDLDEQDLAQLSIRKNGPGIRAALLKTTTGRDIVFGQDLGL
;
A
#
# COMPACT_ATOMS: atom_id res chain seq x y z
N MET A 1 17.18 -0.25 -46.36
CA MET A 1 17.61 -0.26 -44.94
C MET A 1 17.71 -1.71 -44.52
N SER A 2 18.84 -2.16 -43.94
CA SER A 2 19.00 -3.58 -43.61
C SER A 2 18.15 -3.93 -42.39
N SER A 3 17.01 -4.61 -42.61
CA SER A 3 16.36 -5.35 -41.54
C SER A 3 17.39 -6.28 -40.91
N LEU A 4 17.55 -6.24 -39.58
CA LEU A 4 18.29 -7.29 -38.90
C LEU A 4 17.57 -8.61 -39.19
N ASP A 5 18.32 -9.60 -39.66
CA ASP A 5 17.78 -10.87 -40.10
C ASP A 5 18.65 -12.00 -39.56
N LEU A 6 18.05 -12.81 -38.70
CA LEU A 6 18.67 -13.96 -38.07
C LEU A 6 19.17 -14.98 -39.10
N TYR A 7 18.49 -15.08 -40.24
CA TYR A 7 18.78 -16.05 -41.29
C TYR A 7 19.74 -15.52 -42.37
N SER A 8 20.22 -14.28 -42.23
CA SER A 8 21.04 -13.61 -43.26
C SER A 8 22.34 -14.35 -43.62
N ALA A 9 22.89 -15.13 -42.69
CA ALA A 9 24.14 -15.89 -42.88
C ALA A 9 23.94 -17.41 -42.99
N SER A 10 22.81 -17.96 -42.52
CA SER A 10 22.56 -19.41 -42.48
C SER A 10 21.06 -19.70 -42.32
N ASN A 11 20.57 -20.77 -42.96
CA ASN A 11 19.21 -21.30 -42.73
C ASN A 11 19.06 -21.99 -41.36
N ASN A 12 20.17 -22.31 -40.69
CA ASN A 12 20.22 -22.86 -39.34
C ASN A 12 21.22 -22.05 -38.50
N PRO A 13 20.81 -20.88 -37.99
CA PRO A 13 21.67 -19.96 -37.24
C PRO A 13 22.17 -20.58 -35.92
N THR A 14 23.46 -20.42 -35.61
CA THR A 14 24.02 -20.87 -34.32
C THR A 14 23.70 -19.90 -33.17
N PRO A 15 23.83 -20.30 -31.89
CA PRO A 15 23.69 -19.40 -30.74
C PRO A 15 24.60 -18.16 -30.81
N GLU A 16 25.81 -18.29 -31.36
CA GLU A 16 26.74 -17.18 -31.55
C GLU A 16 26.27 -16.21 -32.64
N GLN A 17 25.68 -16.74 -33.71
CA GLN A 17 25.09 -15.92 -34.78
C GLN A 17 23.84 -15.18 -34.29
N LEU A 18 23.01 -15.83 -33.48
CA LEU A 18 21.91 -15.18 -32.77
C LEU A 18 22.43 -14.01 -31.93
N LEU A 19 23.46 -14.25 -31.11
CA LEU A 19 24.02 -13.23 -30.25
C LEU A 19 24.61 -12.06 -31.05
N ASP A 20 25.29 -12.32 -32.16
CA ASP A 20 25.84 -11.28 -33.04
C ASP A 20 24.74 -10.40 -33.65
N VAL A 21 23.67 -11.01 -34.16
CA VAL A 21 22.52 -10.27 -34.71
C VAL A 21 21.84 -9.42 -33.63
N CYS A 22 21.62 -9.97 -32.43
CA CYS A 22 21.10 -9.20 -31.29
C CYS A 22 22.09 -8.12 -30.82
N ALA A 23 23.40 -8.35 -30.87
CA ALA A 23 24.40 -7.33 -30.54
C ALA A 23 24.36 -6.16 -31.51
N ARG A 24 24.05 -6.40 -32.79
CA ARG A 24 23.84 -5.35 -33.81
C ARG A 24 22.55 -4.55 -33.61
N PHE A 25 21.60 -5.04 -32.82
CA PHE A 25 20.43 -4.27 -32.38
C PHE A 25 20.81 -3.20 -31.34
N MET A 26 21.79 -3.46 -30.47
CA MET A 26 22.16 -2.53 -29.38
C MET A 26 22.57 -1.12 -29.85
N PRO A 27 23.38 -0.95 -30.93
CA PRO A 27 23.66 0.37 -31.48
C PRO A 27 22.43 1.09 -32.05
N ILE A 28 21.45 0.34 -32.57
CA ILE A 28 20.18 0.92 -33.07
C ILE A 28 19.41 1.51 -31.89
N LEU A 29 19.35 0.77 -30.77
CA LEU A 29 18.73 1.23 -29.54
C LEU A 29 19.42 2.50 -28.97
N ASN A 30 20.74 2.54 -28.97
CA ASN A 30 21.49 3.69 -28.45
C ASN A 30 21.41 4.93 -29.36
N ALA A 31 20.88 4.79 -30.58
CA ALA A 31 20.73 5.87 -31.57
C ALA A 31 19.31 6.46 -31.64
N VAL A 32 18.43 6.18 -30.66
CA VAL A 32 17.02 6.63 -30.63
C VAL A 32 16.87 8.17 -30.72
N GLY A 33 17.89 8.97 -30.42
CA GLY A 33 17.88 10.41 -30.70
C GLY A 33 17.91 10.80 -32.21
N LYS A 34 18.23 9.85 -33.10
CA LYS A 34 18.33 10.05 -34.57
C LYS A 34 17.37 9.17 -35.39
N LYS A 35 16.74 8.18 -34.78
CA LYS A 35 15.74 7.27 -35.40
C LYS A 35 14.40 7.42 -34.70
N THR A 36 13.29 7.20 -35.40
CA THR A 36 11.98 7.16 -34.74
C THR A 36 11.86 5.90 -33.91
N TRP A 37 11.22 6.01 -32.73
CA TRP A 37 10.96 4.88 -31.82
C TRP A 37 10.32 3.67 -32.55
N VAL A 38 9.43 3.96 -33.49
CA VAL A 38 8.76 3.00 -34.38
C VAL A 38 9.74 2.09 -35.14
N GLU A 39 10.89 2.59 -35.59
CA GLU A 39 11.88 1.77 -36.29
C GLU A 39 12.56 0.77 -35.35
N VAL A 40 12.74 1.16 -34.09
CA VAL A 40 13.38 0.31 -33.07
C VAL A 40 12.45 -0.82 -32.68
N THR A 41 11.17 -0.52 -32.44
CA THR A 41 10.16 -1.53 -32.09
C THR A 41 9.88 -2.47 -33.26
N ASP A 42 9.70 -1.99 -34.49
CA ASP A 42 9.52 -2.86 -35.68
C ASP A 42 10.71 -3.81 -35.89
N THR A 43 11.95 -3.32 -35.68
CA THR A 43 13.15 -4.18 -35.76
C THR A 43 13.16 -5.22 -34.65
N ALA A 44 12.84 -4.83 -33.41
CA ALA A 44 12.80 -5.73 -32.27
C ALA A 44 11.72 -6.81 -32.43
N GLN A 45 10.53 -6.43 -32.87
CA GLN A 45 9.39 -7.31 -33.11
C GLN A 45 9.72 -8.38 -34.16
N ARG A 46 10.22 -7.98 -35.33
CA ARG A 46 10.61 -8.94 -36.38
C ARG A 46 11.70 -9.90 -35.91
N LEU A 47 12.70 -9.37 -35.21
CA LEU A 47 13.79 -10.21 -34.71
C LEU A 47 13.28 -11.17 -33.62
N ALA A 48 12.42 -10.73 -32.71
CA ALA A 48 11.79 -11.58 -31.72
C ALA A 48 10.97 -12.71 -32.37
N GLU A 49 10.17 -12.39 -33.39
CA GLU A 49 9.40 -13.36 -34.17
C GLU A 49 10.29 -14.37 -34.89
N GLN A 50 11.41 -13.93 -35.49
CA GLN A 50 12.38 -14.84 -36.12
C GLN A 50 13.03 -15.78 -35.10
N ILE A 51 13.40 -15.26 -33.93
CA ILE A 51 14.02 -16.06 -32.85
C ILE A 51 13.03 -17.09 -32.33
N LEU A 52 11.79 -16.68 -32.01
CA LEU A 52 10.77 -17.62 -31.56
C LEU A 52 10.35 -18.60 -32.66
N GLY A 53 10.29 -18.17 -33.91
CA GLY A 53 10.06 -19.05 -35.05
C GLY A 53 11.16 -20.11 -35.21
N HIS A 54 12.41 -19.79 -34.87
CA HIS A 54 13.53 -20.72 -34.90
C HIS A 54 13.52 -21.70 -33.72
N TYR A 55 13.52 -21.16 -32.50
CA TYR A 55 13.72 -21.92 -31.26
C TYR A 55 12.42 -22.40 -30.60
N GLN A 56 11.27 -21.98 -31.11
CA GLN A 56 9.90 -22.26 -30.63
C GLN A 56 9.53 -21.64 -29.27
N THR A 57 10.47 -21.58 -28.31
CA THR A 57 10.22 -21.07 -26.95
C THR A 57 11.42 -20.29 -26.42
N LEU A 58 11.21 -19.35 -25.50
CA LEU A 58 12.32 -18.67 -24.82
C LEU A 58 13.11 -19.60 -23.91
N GLY A 59 12.47 -20.65 -23.37
CA GLY A 59 13.16 -21.69 -22.63
C GLY A 59 14.22 -22.42 -23.47
N ALA A 60 13.92 -22.70 -24.74
CA ALA A 60 14.89 -23.28 -25.67
C ALA A 60 16.04 -22.30 -25.98
N VAL A 61 15.74 -21.01 -26.23
CA VAL A 61 16.77 -19.98 -26.43
C VAL A 61 17.69 -19.89 -25.21
N SER A 62 17.13 -19.85 -24.01
CA SER A 62 17.87 -19.81 -22.75
C SER A 62 18.82 -21.01 -22.59
N LYS A 63 18.35 -22.21 -22.94
CA LYS A 63 19.16 -23.42 -22.88
C LYS A 63 20.32 -23.40 -23.90
N GLU A 64 20.03 -23.03 -25.14
CA GLU A 64 21.01 -23.01 -26.23
C GLU A 64 22.04 -21.88 -26.10
N THR A 65 21.69 -20.78 -25.43
CA THR A 65 22.59 -19.63 -25.22
C THR A 65 23.26 -19.62 -23.85
N ARG A 66 23.04 -20.64 -23.01
CA ARG A 66 23.52 -20.68 -21.63
C ARG A 66 25.03 -20.50 -21.47
N HIS A 67 25.83 -21.02 -22.40
CA HIS A 67 27.30 -20.86 -22.40
C HIS A 67 27.76 -19.45 -22.78
N LEU A 68 26.87 -18.64 -23.33
CA LEU A 68 27.11 -17.26 -23.75
C LEU A 68 26.57 -16.23 -22.75
N SER A 69 25.65 -16.64 -21.87
CA SER A 69 25.10 -15.83 -20.78
C SER A 69 26.09 -15.66 -19.63
N LYS A 70 26.03 -14.53 -18.91
CA LYS A 70 26.80 -14.38 -17.67
C LYS A 70 26.21 -15.25 -16.55
N PRO A 71 27.01 -15.62 -15.53
CA PRO A 71 26.48 -16.36 -14.38
C PRO A 71 25.27 -15.66 -13.74
N GLY A 72 24.18 -16.40 -13.61
CA GLY A 72 22.91 -15.92 -13.04
C GLY A 72 21.93 -15.30 -14.04
N GLU A 73 22.30 -15.13 -15.31
CA GLU A 73 21.41 -14.63 -16.36
C GLU A 73 20.72 -15.78 -17.09
N LYS A 74 19.43 -15.66 -17.38
CA LYS A 74 18.69 -16.67 -18.18
C LYS A 74 18.85 -16.49 -19.69
N LEU A 75 19.07 -15.25 -20.14
CA LEU A 75 19.32 -14.92 -21.54
C LEU A 75 20.52 -13.98 -21.60
N PRO A 76 21.33 -14.03 -22.66
CA PRO A 76 22.30 -12.98 -22.91
C PRO A 76 21.60 -11.62 -22.98
N TYR A 77 22.22 -10.60 -22.38
CA TYR A 77 21.67 -9.24 -22.27
C TYR A 77 21.11 -8.70 -23.59
N GLN A 78 21.80 -8.92 -24.71
CA GLN A 78 21.41 -8.46 -26.04
C GLN A 78 20.14 -9.15 -26.54
N VAL A 79 19.99 -10.45 -26.25
CA VAL A 79 18.81 -11.23 -26.63
C VAL A 79 17.61 -10.78 -25.81
N LEU A 80 17.79 -10.57 -24.50
CA LEU A 80 16.75 -10.03 -23.63
C LEU A 80 16.21 -8.69 -24.17
N HIS A 81 17.10 -7.76 -24.56
CA HIS A 81 16.70 -6.46 -25.09
C HIS A 81 15.78 -6.56 -26.32
N VAL A 82 16.02 -7.51 -27.22
CA VAL A 82 15.14 -7.69 -28.38
C VAL A 82 13.70 -7.99 -27.94
N PHE A 83 13.51 -8.91 -27.00
CA PHE A 83 12.18 -9.26 -26.52
C PHE A 83 11.50 -8.16 -25.72
N LEU A 84 12.26 -7.46 -24.87
CA LEU A 84 11.71 -6.36 -24.08
C LEU A 84 11.24 -5.20 -24.96
N TYR A 85 12.02 -4.85 -25.98
CA TYR A 85 11.68 -3.79 -26.92
C TYR A 85 10.60 -4.19 -27.93
N ALA A 86 10.46 -5.50 -28.21
CA ALA A 86 9.32 -6.01 -28.99
C ALA A 86 7.98 -5.77 -28.26
N CYS A 87 7.97 -5.84 -26.92
CA CYS A 87 6.78 -5.65 -26.10
C CYS A 87 6.42 -4.19 -25.82
N VAL A 88 7.07 -3.19 -26.42
CA VAL A 88 6.76 -1.78 -26.12
C VAL A 88 5.58 -1.26 -26.94
N ASP A 89 5.51 -1.61 -28.23
CA ASP A 89 4.40 -1.23 -29.11
C ASP A 89 3.57 -2.46 -29.45
N GLU A 90 2.28 -2.24 -29.74
CA GLU A 90 1.35 -3.31 -30.06
C GLU A 90 1.67 -4.02 -31.38
N HIS A 91 1.69 -5.35 -31.38
CA HIS A 91 1.83 -6.18 -32.58
C HIS A 91 1.23 -7.60 -32.37
N PRO A 92 0.97 -8.38 -33.43
CA PRO A 92 0.24 -9.66 -33.32
C PRO A 92 0.90 -10.73 -32.43
N ALA A 93 2.23 -10.77 -32.37
CA ALA A 93 2.96 -11.76 -31.58
C ALA A 93 3.23 -11.31 -30.12
N MET A 94 2.81 -10.11 -29.74
CA MET A 94 3.15 -9.50 -28.46
C MET A 94 2.70 -10.35 -27.26
N GLY A 95 1.47 -10.89 -27.30
CA GLY A 95 0.93 -11.74 -26.24
C GLY A 95 1.79 -12.98 -26.00
N LEU A 96 2.17 -13.67 -27.09
CA LEU A 96 3.06 -14.83 -27.03
C LEU A 96 4.43 -14.47 -26.43
N ILE A 97 5.02 -13.34 -26.83
CA ILE A 97 6.31 -12.91 -26.30
C ILE A 97 6.22 -12.64 -24.79
N MET A 98 5.19 -11.93 -24.34
CA MET A 98 4.99 -11.66 -22.91
C MET A 98 4.79 -12.95 -22.11
N GLU A 99 4.01 -13.90 -22.62
CA GLU A 99 3.82 -15.20 -21.97
C GLU A 99 5.12 -16.01 -21.88
N GLU A 100 5.95 -15.99 -22.93
CA GLU A 100 7.24 -16.66 -22.91
C GLU A 100 8.22 -15.98 -21.93
N LEU A 101 8.20 -14.65 -21.82
CA LEU A 101 8.97 -13.91 -20.82
C LEU A 101 8.49 -14.26 -19.41
N GLU A 102 7.18 -14.31 -19.17
CA GLU A 102 6.61 -14.73 -17.89
C GLU A 102 7.07 -16.16 -17.53
N LYS A 103 6.88 -17.14 -18.43
CA LYS A 103 7.31 -18.53 -18.21
C LYS A 103 8.80 -18.62 -17.89
N LEU A 104 9.63 -17.86 -18.58
CA LEU A 104 11.07 -17.89 -18.36
C LEU A 104 11.46 -17.24 -17.03
N TYR A 105 10.81 -16.16 -16.60
CA TYR A 105 11.25 -15.35 -15.44
C TYR A 105 10.38 -15.45 -14.18
N ALA A 106 9.28 -16.24 -14.20
CA ALA A 106 8.35 -16.36 -13.08
C ALA A 106 8.98 -16.90 -11.78
N ASP A 107 10.06 -17.68 -11.85
CA ASP A 107 10.71 -18.28 -10.68
C ASP A 107 11.59 -17.33 -9.86
N GLY A 108 11.82 -16.09 -10.32
CA GLY A 108 12.61 -15.10 -9.59
C GLY A 108 14.12 -15.34 -9.54
N THR A 109 14.65 -16.34 -10.26
CA THR A 109 16.08 -16.72 -10.17
C THR A 109 17.04 -15.78 -10.92
N ASP A 110 16.50 -14.85 -11.72
CA ASP A 110 17.24 -13.77 -12.40
C ASP A 110 16.66 -12.39 -11.99
N PRO A 111 17.03 -11.88 -10.80
CA PRO A 111 16.48 -10.63 -10.28
C PRO A 111 16.90 -9.41 -11.09
N LYS A 112 18.03 -9.47 -11.81
CA LYS A 112 18.51 -8.35 -12.63
C LYS A 112 17.59 -8.14 -13.83
N ALA A 113 17.21 -9.22 -14.51
CA ALA A 113 16.25 -9.14 -15.60
C ALA A 113 14.89 -8.61 -15.11
N GLN A 114 14.40 -9.06 -13.94
CA GLN A 114 13.13 -8.58 -13.38
C GLN A 114 13.14 -7.09 -13.07
N ILE A 115 14.18 -6.59 -12.39
CA ILE A 115 14.33 -5.15 -12.12
C ILE A 115 14.36 -4.37 -13.44
N PHE A 116 15.04 -4.91 -14.45
CA PHE A 116 15.13 -4.26 -15.76
C PHE A 116 13.79 -4.21 -16.50
N MET A 117 13.03 -5.31 -16.51
CA MET A 117 11.67 -5.36 -17.11
C MET A 117 10.74 -4.31 -16.48
N GLN A 118 10.73 -4.23 -15.15
CA GLN A 118 9.93 -3.24 -14.41
C GLN A 118 10.45 -1.80 -14.57
N GLY A 119 11.75 -1.64 -14.86
CA GLY A 119 12.41 -0.35 -15.00
C GLY A 119 12.39 0.23 -16.42
N LEU A 120 12.04 -0.56 -17.43
CA LEU A 120 12.16 -0.18 -18.84
C LEU A 120 11.44 1.15 -19.16
N TRP A 121 10.21 1.29 -18.67
CA TRP A 121 9.37 2.48 -18.87
C TRP A 121 9.81 3.72 -18.08
N LYS A 122 10.75 3.59 -17.13
CA LYS A 122 11.30 4.73 -16.39
C LYS A 122 12.39 5.47 -17.20
N GLY A 123 12.83 4.91 -18.32
CA GLY A 123 13.81 5.53 -19.21
C GLY A 123 13.20 6.66 -20.05
N SER A 124 13.91 7.79 -20.15
CA SER A 124 13.47 8.96 -20.93
C SER A 124 13.23 8.69 -22.42
N LEU A 125 13.72 7.57 -22.93
CA LEU A 125 13.61 7.15 -24.33
C LEU A 125 12.20 6.68 -24.72
N LEU A 126 11.37 6.27 -23.75
CA LEU A 126 10.02 5.74 -23.98
C LEU A 126 8.89 6.73 -23.69
N ASN A 127 9.22 7.97 -23.30
CA ASN A 127 8.23 8.96 -22.87
C ASN A 127 7.18 9.32 -23.94
N MET A 128 7.46 9.04 -25.22
CA MET A 128 6.55 9.30 -26.35
C MET A 128 5.83 8.05 -26.87
N ALA A 129 6.20 6.85 -26.39
CA ALA A 129 5.55 5.61 -26.79
C ALA A 129 4.20 5.49 -26.09
N THR A 130 3.19 4.98 -26.81
CA THR A 130 1.86 4.72 -26.21
C THR A 130 1.83 3.28 -25.72
N PRO A 131 1.70 3.02 -24.40
CA PRO A 131 1.67 1.66 -23.90
C PRO A 131 0.48 0.90 -24.49
N PRO A 132 0.66 -0.37 -24.88
CA PRO A 132 -0.41 -1.22 -25.37
C PRO A 132 -1.43 -1.46 -24.26
N LYS A 133 -2.73 -1.54 -24.59
CA LYS A 133 -3.79 -1.73 -23.60
C LYS A 133 -4.02 -3.20 -23.28
N LEU A 134 -4.38 -3.51 -22.04
CA LEU A 134 -4.77 -4.85 -21.61
C LEU A 134 -6.13 -5.26 -22.18
N TRP A 135 -7.09 -4.32 -22.16
CA TRP A 135 -8.38 -4.47 -22.83
C TRP A 135 -8.41 -3.70 -24.15
N ALA A 136 -8.95 -4.33 -25.19
CA ALA A 136 -9.22 -3.67 -26.45
C ALA A 136 -10.31 -2.60 -26.31
N GLU A 137 -10.49 -1.77 -27.35
CA GLU A 137 -11.51 -0.72 -27.37
C GLU A 137 -12.94 -1.28 -27.29
N ASP A 138 -13.17 -2.50 -27.77
CA ASP A 138 -14.44 -3.23 -27.64
C ASP A 138 -14.61 -3.91 -26.26
N GLY A 139 -13.63 -3.76 -25.37
CA GLY A 139 -13.62 -4.34 -24.03
C GLY A 139 -13.13 -5.79 -23.97
N THR A 140 -12.67 -6.39 -25.07
CA THR A 140 -12.13 -7.76 -25.04
C THR A 140 -10.76 -7.81 -24.35
N LEU A 141 -10.52 -8.83 -23.52
CA LEU A 141 -9.23 -9.06 -22.89
C LEU A 141 -8.22 -9.56 -23.95
N LYS A 142 -7.12 -8.82 -24.16
CA LYS A 142 -6.14 -9.12 -25.21
C LYS A 142 -4.99 -10.00 -24.75
N TYR A 143 -4.56 -9.80 -23.51
CA TYR A 143 -3.34 -10.40 -22.97
C TYR A 143 -3.62 -11.03 -21.61
N SER A 144 -2.83 -12.05 -21.25
CA SER A 144 -2.80 -12.58 -19.89
C SER A 144 -2.33 -11.49 -18.91
N PRO A 145 -3.13 -11.08 -17.91
CA PRO A 145 -2.76 -10.01 -16.98
C PRO A 145 -1.41 -10.21 -16.28
N SER A 146 -1.08 -11.43 -15.87
CA SER A 146 0.18 -11.73 -15.16
C SER A 146 1.42 -11.60 -16.05
N ALA A 147 1.30 -11.99 -17.33
CA ALA A 147 2.35 -11.78 -18.33
C ALA A 147 2.49 -10.30 -18.68
N TYR A 148 1.35 -9.62 -18.87
CA TYR A 148 1.30 -8.19 -19.17
C TYR A 148 1.92 -7.35 -18.05
N ALA A 149 1.66 -7.71 -16.79
CA ALA A 149 2.22 -7.05 -15.61
C ALA A 149 3.75 -7.06 -15.54
N GLN A 150 4.44 -8.01 -16.17
CA GLN A 150 5.91 -8.03 -16.19
C GLN A 150 6.50 -6.79 -16.87
N MET A 151 5.80 -6.27 -17.87
CA MET A 151 6.26 -5.15 -18.70
C MET A 151 5.45 -3.88 -18.49
N HIS A 152 4.16 -3.99 -18.21
CA HIS A 152 3.19 -2.89 -18.27
C HIS A 152 2.38 -2.77 -16.99
N LEU A 153 2.99 -3.05 -15.83
CA LEU A 153 2.32 -3.05 -14.52
C LEU A 153 1.55 -1.75 -14.23
N SER A 154 2.17 -0.60 -14.49
CA SER A 154 1.55 0.71 -14.27
C SER A 154 0.32 0.92 -15.15
N THR A 155 0.35 0.42 -16.39
CA THR A 155 -0.78 0.48 -17.31
C THR A 155 -1.91 -0.44 -16.85
N LEU A 156 -1.60 -1.66 -16.37
CA LEU A 156 -2.57 -2.57 -15.77
C LEU A 156 -3.29 -1.91 -14.61
N TYR A 157 -2.55 -1.31 -13.67
CA TYR A 157 -3.14 -0.61 -12.52
C TYR A 157 -4.01 0.57 -12.94
N ARG A 158 -3.59 1.34 -13.95
CA ARG A 158 -4.39 2.42 -14.51
C ARG A 158 -5.70 1.89 -15.10
N GLU A 159 -5.65 0.87 -15.95
CA GLU A 159 -6.85 0.31 -16.58
C GLU A 159 -7.79 -0.32 -15.54
N LEU A 160 -7.27 -1.01 -14.52
CA LEU A 160 -8.10 -1.49 -13.40
C LEU A 160 -8.73 -0.35 -12.62
N THR A 161 -8.00 0.74 -12.38
CA THR A 161 -8.55 1.93 -11.73
C THR A 161 -9.64 2.58 -12.57
N ASP A 162 -9.49 2.61 -13.89
CA ASP A 162 -10.51 3.13 -14.79
C ASP A 162 -11.78 2.24 -14.75
N ARG A 163 -11.62 0.91 -14.76
CA ARG A 163 -12.73 -0.04 -14.54
C ARG A 163 -13.37 0.09 -13.17
N TRP A 164 -12.59 0.39 -12.13
CA TRP A 164 -13.11 0.65 -10.79
C TRP A 164 -14.00 1.89 -10.75
N ARG A 165 -13.59 2.95 -11.44
CA ARG A 165 -14.35 4.21 -11.53
C ARG A 165 -15.66 4.08 -12.30
N GLU A 166 -15.75 3.12 -13.23
CA GLU A 166 -17.01 2.75 -13.89
C GLU A 166 -18.01 2.10 -12.92
N GLY A 167 -17.59 1.70 -11.71
CA GLY A 167 -18.43 1.10 -10.70
C GLY A 167 -18.69 -0.39 -10.96
N VAL A 168 -19.84 -0.89 -10.50
CA VAL A 168 -20.24 -2.31 -10.63
C VAL A 168 -20.11 -2.84 -12.06
N PRO A 169 -20.55 -2.13 -13.12
CA PRO A 169 -20.40 -2.62 -14.49
C PRO A 169 -18.94 -2.86 -14.92
N GLY A 170 -18.03 -1.96 -14.53
CA GLY A 170 -16.61 -2.08 -14.90
C GLY A 170 -15.93 -3.24 -14.19
N ILE A 171 -16.18 -3.42 -12.90
CA ILE A 171 -15.63 -4.56 -12.15
C ILE A 171 -16.28 -5.88 -12.58
N GLN A 172 -17.59 -5.90 -12.83
CA GLN A 172 -18.24 -7.08 -13.38
C GLN A 172 -17.62 -7.49 -14.72
N LYS A 173 -17.30 -6.54 -15.61
CA LYS A 173 -16.62 -6.83 -16.86
C LYS A 173 -15.25 -7.51 -16.65
N VAL A 174 -14.49 -7.07 -15.66
CA VAL A 174 -13.20 -7.69 -15.29
C VAL A 174 -13.43 -9.13 -14.81
N LEU A 175 -14.44 -9.35 -13.95
CA LEU A 175 -14.79 -10.68 -13.45
C LEU A 175 -15.30 -11.62 -14.56
N ASP A 176 -16.07 -11.10 -15.52
CA ASP A 176 -16.58 -11.85 -16.66
C ASP A 176 -15.45 -12.37 -17.57
N ASP A 177 -14.29 -11.71 -17.55
CA ASP A 177 -13.09 -12.14 -18.28
C ASP A 177 -12.27 -13.22 -17.53
N TYR A 178 -12.59 -13.56 -16.28
CA TYR A 178 -11.84 -14.56 -15.48
C TYR A 178 -11.72 -15.94 -16.15
N PRO A 179 -12.73 -16.46 -16.88
CA PRO A 179 -12.60 -17.71 -17.61
C PRO A 179 -11.48 -17.69 -18.67
N LEU A 180 -11.07 -16.50 -19.14
CA LEU A 180 -9.98 -16.32 -20.10
C LEU A 180 -8.61 -16.17 -19.42
N MET A 181 -8.58 -16.05 -18.09
CA MET A 181 -7.36 -15.80 -17.32
C MET A 181 -6.78 -17.11 -16.74
N ASN A 182 -5.44 -17.17 -16.69
CA ASN A 182 -4.75 -18.20 -15.92
C ASN A 182 -4.81 -17.90 -14.40
N GLU A 183 -4.42 -18.86 -13.57
CA GLU A 183 -4.50 -18.71 -12.10
C GLU A 183 -3.58 -17.61 -11.54
N ALA A 184 -2.43 -17.36 -12.17
CA ALA A 184 -1.53 -16.28 -11.75
C ALA A 184 -2.17 -14.90 -12.01
N SER A 185 -2.83 -14.75 -13.15
CA SER A 185 -3.58 -13.55 -13.51
C SER A 185 -4.76 -13.32 -12.58
N LYS A 186 -5.57 -14.35 -12.29
CA LYS A 186 -6.68 -14.22 -11.33
C LYS A 186 -6.20 -13.76 -9.96
N LYS A 187 -5.11 -14.36 -9.44
CA LYS A 187 -4.52 -13.95 -8.16
C LYS A 187 -4.02 -12.51 -8.16
N LEU A 188 -3.38 -12.07 -9.25
CA LEU A 188 -2.92 -10.70 -9.41
C LEU A 188 -4.10 -9.71 -9.41
N ILE A 189 -5.15 -10.00 -10.19
CA ILE A 189 -6.34 -9.15 -10.27
C ILE A 189 -7.10 -9.15 -8.95
N ASP A 190 -7.30 -10.31 -8.32
CA ASP A 190 -7.95 -10.43 -7.01
C ASP A 190 -7.21 -9.59 -5.96
N ALA A 191 -5.88 -9.68 -5.91
CA ALA A 191 -5.06 -8.91 -4.98
C ALA A 191 -5.22 -7.40 -5.19
N GLU A 192 -5.18 -6.93 -6.44
CA GLU A 192 -5.32 -5.51 -6.76
C GLU A 192 -6.74 -4.98 -6.49
N LEU A 193 -7.78 -5.73 -6.87
CA LEU A 193 -9.17 -5.37 -6.56
C LEU A 193 -9.42 -5.32 -5.05
N CYS A 194 -8.88 -6.29 -4.29
CA CYS A 194 -8.95 -6.27 -2.83
C CYS A 194 -8.21 -5.06 -2.25
N PHE A 195 -7.03 -4.74 -2.77
CA PHE A 195 -6.28 -3.56 -2.35
C PHE A 195 -7.04 -2.25 -2.61
N MET A 196 -7.73 -2.15 -3.75
CA MET A 196 -8.63 -1.02 -4.04
C MET A 196 -9.81 -0.95 -3.05
N VAL A 197 -10.41 -2.09 -2.68
CA VAL A 197 -11.43 -2.14 -1.60
C VAL A 197 -10.85 -1.62 -0.28
N TYR A 198 -9.65 -2.08 0.11
CA TYR A 198 -9.03 -1.74 1.39
C TYR A 198 -8.69 -0.26 1.50
N LYS A 199 -8.25 0.36 0.39
CA LYS A 199 -8.00 1.80 0.32
C LYS A 199 -9.28 2.63 0.28
N TRP A 200 -10.37 2.07 -0.23
CA TRP A 200 -11.63 2.79 -0.36
C TRP A 200 -12.53 2.51 0.85
N THR A 201 -12.39 3.35 1.87
CA THR A 201 -13.12 3.29 3.15
C THR A 201 -14.59 3.66 3.00
N GLN A 202 -15.35 2.88 2.24
CA GLN A 202 -16.80 3.05 2.01
C GLN A 202 -17.63 2.19 2.97
N SER A 203 -18.95 2.43 3.03
CA SER A 203 -19.88 1.58 3.79
C SER A 203 -19.79 0.09 3.40
N GLU A 204 -20.11 -0.81 4.34
CA GLU A 204 -20.18 -2.25 4.08
C GLU A 204 -21.18 -2.60 2.98
N ASP A 205 -22.25 -1.82 2.85
CA ASP A 205 -23.32 -2.00 1.87
C ASP A 205 -22.95 -1.49 0.47
N HIS A 206 -21.72 -1.00 0.27
CA HIS A 206 -21.30 -0.47 -1.02
C HIS A 206 -21.35 -1.57 -2.10
N PRO A 207 -22.01 -1.36 -3.26
CA PRO A 207 -22.24 -2.41 -4.25
C PRO A 207 -20.97 -3.13 -4.75
N LEU A 208 -19.85 -2.40 -4.90
CA LEU A 208 -18.57 -3.01 -5.28
C LEU A 208 -17.99 -3.94 -4.20
N ARG A 209 -18.28 -3.68 -2.91
CA ARG A 209 -17.84 -4.55 -1.82
C ARG A 209 -18.67 -5.82 -1.77
N ILE A 210 -19.98 -5.70 -1.97
CA ILE A 210 -20.87 -6.86 -2.08
C ILE A 210 -20.44 -7.74 -3.27
N LEU A 211 -20.11 -7.13 -4.40
CA LEU A 211 -19.64 -7.85 -5.58
C LEU A 211 -18.32 -8.62 -5.34
N LEU A 212 -17.42 -8.07 -4.53
CA LEU A 212 -16.09 -8.64 -4.25
C LEU A 212 -16.02 -9.39 -2.90
N ALA A 213 -17.16 -9.67 -2.27
CA ALA A 213 -17.22 -10.19 -0.91
C ALA A 213 -16.54 -11.57 -0.75
N ASP A 214 -16.53 -12.41 -1.79
CA ASP A 214 -15.85 -13.70 -1.79
C ASP A 214 -14.32 -13.60 -1.86
N LYS A 215 -13.81 -12.44 -2.30
CA LYS A 215 -12.38 -12.16 -2.49
C LYS A 215 -11.79 -11.39 -1.32
N VAL A 216 -12.59 -10.47 -0.77
CA VAL A 216 -12.18 -9.54 0.29
C VAL A 216 -11.97 -10.29 1.61
N ASN A 217 -10.74 -10.26 2.12
CA ASN A 217 -10.48 -10.63 3.50
C ASN A 217 -10.95 -9.50 4.44
N VAL A 218 -12.05 -9.74 5.15
CA VAL A 218 -12.69 -8.78 6.07
C VAL A 218 -11.75 -8.32 7.20
N GLY A 219 -10.79 -9.16 7.60
CA GLY A 219 -9.76 -8.74 8.54
C GLY A 219 -8.91 -7.62 7.92
N PHE A 220 -8.22 -7.91 6.82
CA PHE A 220 -7.32 -6.94 6.18
C PHE A 220 -8.04 -5.63 5.86
N ASP A 221 -9.30 -5.72 5.43
CA ASP A 221 -10.15 -4.55 5.24
C ASP A 221 -10.36 -3.75 6.53
N GLY A 222 -10.74 -4.41 7.62
CA GLY A 222 -10.90 -3.77 8.92
C GLY A 222 -9.63 -3.02 9.36
N ARG A 223 -8.46 -3.65 9.20
CA ARG A 223 -7.18 -2.99 9.52
C ARG A 223 -6.93 -1.75 8.66
N ALA A 224 -7.11 -1.87 7.35
CA ALA A 224 -6.92 -0.76 6.42
C ALA A 224 -7.87 0.42 6.70
N ARG A 225 -9.10 0.16 7.17
CA ARG A 225 -10.04 1.20 7.61
C ARG A 225 -9.53 1.95 8.84
N PHE A 226 -9.00 1.25 9.84
CA PHE A 226 -8.43 1.89 11.02
C PHE A 226 -7.15 2.67 10.69
N GLU A 227 -6.28 2.12 9.84
CA GLU A 227 -5.09 2.81 9.33
C GLU A 227 -5.49 4.11 8.59
N ASN A 228 -6.43 4.05 7.64
CA ASN A 228 -6.91 5.24 6.92
C ASN A 228 -7.66 6.24 7.82
N LEU A 229 -8.42 5.76 8.81
CA LEU A 229 -9.11 6.62 9.78
C LEU A 229 -8.10 7.44 10.58
N ILE A 230 -6.96 6.85 10.94
CA ILE A 230 -5.93 7.50 11.75
C ILE A 230 -5.02 8.40 10.89
N GLU A 231 -4.60 7.95 9.70
CA GLU A 231 -3.70 8.71 8.82
C GLU A 231 -4.25 10.08 8.40
N ASN A 232 -5.58 10.25 8.35
CA ASN A 232 -6.21 11.47 7.88
C ASN A 232 -6.82 12.35 9.00
N LEU A 233 -6.52 12.05 10.27
CA LEU A 233 -7.13 12.72 11.44
C LEU A 233 -6.96 14.24 11.47
N ASP A 234 -5.85 14.75 10.96
CA ASP A 234 -5.47 16.16 11.04
C ASP A 234 -6.06 17.00 9.89
N PHE A 235 -6.31 16.37 8.73
CA PHE A 235 -6.62 17.06 7.47
C PHE A 235 -8.10 16.97 7.06
N GLU A 236 -8.87 16.09 7.71
CA GLU A 236 -10.26 15.83 7.32
C GLU A 236 -11.28 16.74 7.99
N THR A 237 -12.37 17.01 7.27
CA THR A 237 -13.52 17.68 7.84
C THR A 237 -14.20 16.81 8.89
N VAL A 238 -14.94 17.43 9.80
CA VAL A 238 -15.70 16.70 10.85
C VAL A 238 -16.64 15.66 10.22
N SER A 239 -17.33 16.01 9.13
CA SER A 239 -18.26 15.09 8.47
C SER A 239 -17.58 13.85 7.88
N GLU A 240 -16.41 14.03 7.26
CA GLU A 240 -15.66 12.92 6.66
C GLU A 240 -15.10 11.98 7.73
N PHE A 241 -14.59 12.55 8.83
CA PHE A 241 -14.13 11.78 9.98
C PHE A 241 -15.26 10.94 10.58
N GLU A 242 -16.41 11.55 10.84
CA GLU A 242 -17.57 10.85 11.43
C GLU A 242 -18.04 9.69 10.56
N GLU A 243 -18.12 9.88 9.24
CA GLU A 243 -18.51 8.84 8.29
C GLU A 243 -17.52 7.67 8.30
N ARG A 244 -16.21 7.94 8.25
CA ARG A 244 -15.18 6.89 8.30
C ARG A 244 -15.14 6.18 9.64
N PHE A 245 -15.30 6.91 10.73
CA PHE A 245 -15.41 6.36 12.07
C PHE A 245 -16.57 5.37 12.15
N GLU A 246 -17.76 5.77 11.68
CA GLU A 246 -18.94 4.89 11.64
C GLU A 246 -18.66 3.63 10.80
N PHE A 247 -18.06 3.78 9.63
CA PHE A 247 -17.73 2.66 8.74
C PHE A 247 -16.70 1.69 9.33
N ALA A 248 -15.68 2.18 10.05
CA ALA A 248 -14.68 1.35 10.69
C ALA A 248 -15.28 0.52 11.83
N PHE A 249 -16.09 1.16 12.69
CA PHE A 249 -16.70 0.49 13.85
C PHE A 249 -17.94 -0.35 13.51
N ALA A 250 -18.64 -0.05 12.42
CA ALA A 250 -19.72 -0.91 11.91
C ALA A 250 -19.20 -2.31 11.58
N LEU A 251 -18.03 -2.40 10.94
CA LEU A 251 -17.41 -3.66 10.55
C LEU A 251 -17.08 -4.55 11.75
N LEU A 252 -16.67 -3.96 12.88
CA LEU A 252 -16.37 -4.73 14.09
C LEU A 252 -17.59 -5.48 14.66
N LYS A 253 -18.81 -4.95 14.49
CA LYS A 253 -20.04 -5.53 15.05
C LYS A 253 -20.35 -6.92 14.48
N GLY A 254 -19.92 -7.20 13.25
CA GLY A 254 -20.14 -8.49 12.57
C GLY A 254 -19.02 -9.51 12.76
N LEU A 255 -17.91 -9.13 13.41
CA LEU A 255 -16.71 -9.97 13.49
C LEU A 255 -16.65 -10.82 14.77
N PRO A 256 -16.08 -12.04 14.70
CA PRO A 256 -15.75 -12.80 15.89
C PRO A 256 -14.64 -12.12 16.68
N LYS A 257 -14.65 -12.27 18.01
CA LYS A 257 -13.74 -11.59 18.95
C LYS A 257 -12.26 -11.64 18.55
N TYR A 258 -11.73 -12.80 18.15
CA TYR A 258 -10.33 -12.92 17.74
C TYR A 258 -9.96 -12.08 16.50
N LYS A 259 -10.92 -11.83 15.58
CA LYS A 259 -10.72 -10.93 14.44
C LYS A 259 -10.84 -9.48 14.85
N VAL A 260 -11.77 -9.15 15.76
CA VAL A 260 -11.87 -7.80 16.34
C VAL A 260 -10.55 -7.42 16.99
N ASP A 261 -9.98 -8.29 17.83
CA ASP A 261 -8.70 -8.08 18.49
C ASP A 261 -7.57 -7.88 17.46
N TRP A 262 -7.55 -8.68 16.40
CA TRP A 262 -6.56 -8.56 15.34
C TRP A 262 -6.72 -7.30 14.48
N VAL A 263 -7.94 -6.82 14.25
CA VAL A 263 -8.21 -5.55 13.55
C VAL A 263 -7.80 -4.36 14.40
N LEU A 264 -8.18 -4.34 15.68
CA LEU A 264 -7.84 -3.24 16.59
C LEU A 264 -6.34 -3.10 16.84
N LYS A 265 -5.55 -4.18 16.66
CA LYS A 265 -4.08 -4.11 16.61
C LYS A 265 -3.52 -3.26 15.46
N ALA A 266 -4.32 -2.86 14.48
CA ALA A 266 -3.90 -1.83 13.52
C ALA A 266 -3.60 -0.50 14.21
N ILE A 267 -4.34 -0.17 15.28
CA ILE A 267 -4.11 1.03 16.09
C ILE A 267 -2.71 0.97 16.71
N ASP A 268 -2.26 -0.20 17.19
CA ASP A 268 -0.90 -0.36 17.71
C ASP A 268 0.17 -0.01 16.67
N GLY A 269 -0.06 -0.45 15.42
CA GLY A 269 0.84 -0.14 14.29
C GLY A 269 0.90 1.35 13.97
N CYS A 270 -0.24 2.04 14.05
CA CYS A 270 -0.28 3.49 13.89
C CYS A 270 0.45 4.21 15.03
N ILE A 271 0.25 3.81 16.29
CA ILE A 271 0.97 4.36 17.44
C ILE A 271 2.48 4.18 17.25
N ALA A 272 2.94 2.96 16.94
CA ALA A 272 4.34 2.66 16.71
C ALA A 272 4.93 3.48 15.55
N GLY A 273 4.19 3.60 14.43
CA GLY A 273 4.63 4.37 13.27
C GLY A 273 4.73 5.87 13.54
N SER A 274 3.79 6.43 14.31
CA SER A 274 3.79 7.84 14.68
C SER A 274 4.85 8.20 15.73
N MET A 275 5.23 7.26 16.60
CA MET A 275 6.20 7.51 17.67
C MET A 275 7.65 7.20 17.27
N ASN A 276 7.89 6.31 16.29
CA ASN A 276 9.22 5.97 15.78
C ASN A 276 9.67 6.78 14.56
N SER A 277 8.84 7.68 14.02
CA SER A 277 9.17 8.51 12.86
C SER A 277 10.28 9.55 13.12
N GLY A 278 10.76 9.66 14.37
CA GLY A 278 11.86 10.54 14.78
C GLY A 278 13.28 10.11 14.39
N ILE A 279 13.45 9.22 13.39
CA ILE A 279 14.80 8.89 12.86
C ILE A 279 15.25 9.92 11.81
N ASP A 280 14.33 10.70 11.23
CA ASP A 280 14.66 11.93 10.50
C ASP A 280 14.17 13.12 11.34
N ASP A 281 15.08 14.06 11.64
CA ASP A 281 15.04 15.18 12.60
C ASP A 281 13.89 16.22 12.49
N VAL A 282 12.75 15.88 11.88
CA VAL A 282 11.57 16.74 11.78
C VAL A 282 10.34 15.95 12.24
N GLN A 283 10.08 15.96 13.54
CA GLN A 283 8.73 15.66 14.04
C GLN A 283 7.78 16.72 13.46
N LEU A 284 6.94 16.30 12.52
CA LEU A 284 5.91 17.15 11.95
C LEU A 284 4.87 17.44 13.03
N LYS A 285 4.81 18.69 13.45
CA LYS A 285 3.75 19.23 14.31
C LYS A 285 2.40 19.05 13.62
N LEU A 286 1.34 18.88 14.41
CA LEU A 286 -0.02 18.83 13.90
C LEU A 286 -0.47 20.21 13.44
N ASP A 287 -1.21 20.26 12.33
CA ASP A 287 -1.80 21.50 11.82
C ASP A 287 -3.05 21.89 12.61
N CYS A 288 -3.80 20.91 13.16
CA CYS A 288 -5.06 21.11 13.88
C CYS A 288 -5.16 20.20 15.13
N PRO A 289 -4.26 20.36 16.13
CA PRO A 289 -4.23 19.51 17.32
C PRO A 289 -5.53 19.49 18.13
N GLU A 290 -6.27 20.61 18.13
CA GLU A 290 -7.57 20.74 18.80
C GLU A 290 -8.67 19.85 18.18
N GLN A 291 -8.46 19.37 16.95
CA GLN A 291 -9.35 18.41 16.29
C GLN A 291 -8.82 16.99 16.43
N CYS A 292 -7.50 16.81 16.32
CA CYS A 292 -6.86 15.50 16.35
C CYS A 292 -7.06 14.77 17.69
N ILE A 293 -6.77 15.42 18.82
CA ILE A 293 -6.86 14.78 20.15
C ILE A 293 -8.29 14.30 20.45
N PRO A 294 -9.36 15.10 20.31
CA PRO A 294 -10.73 14.63 20.54
C PRO A 294 -11.14 13.45 19.63
N ARG A 295 -10.67 13.43 18.38
CA ARG A 295 -10.94 12.34 17.44
C ARG A 295 -10.24 11.05 17.88
N LEU A 296 -8.97 11.13 18.30
CA LEU A 296 -8.25 10.01 18.89
C LEU A 296 -8.93 9.48 20.15
N VAL A 297 -9.35 10.36 21.07
CA VAL A 297 -10.11 9.99 22.27
C VAL A 297 -11.35 9.20 21.88
N LYS A 298 -12.13 9.70 20.92
CA LYS A 298 -13.34 9.02 20.44
C LYS A 298 -13.06 7.61 19.87
N ILE A 299 -11.98 7.46 19.09
CA ILE A 299 -11.54 6.15 18.58
C ILE A 299 -11.19 5.21 19.72
N LEU A 300 -10.40 5.67 20.69
CA LEU A 300 -9.92 4.87 21.81
C LEU A 300 -11.06 4.47 22.75
N GLU A 301 -11.99 5.38 23.07
CA GLU A 301 -13.18 5.08 23.87
C GLU A 301 -14.07 4.04 23.17
N ALA A 302 -14.30 4.18 21.87
CA ALA A 302 -15.08 3.21 21.10
C ALA A 302 -14.38 1.85 21.00
N ALA A 303 -13.05 1.82 20.87
CA ALA A 303 -12.26 0.58 20.87
C ALA A 303 -12.24 -0.09 22.26
N SER A 304 -12.27 0.69 23.34
CA SER A 304 -12.32 0.18 24.72
C SER A 304 -13.57 -0.65 25.00
N ALA A 305 -14.69 -0.34 24.33
CA ALA A 305 -15.92 -1.14 24.42
C ALA A 305 -15.74 -2.57 23.87
N TYR A 306 -14.73 -2.78 23.03
CA TYR A 306 -14.31 -4.08 22.54
C TYR A 306 -13.15 -4.67 23.36
N GLY A 307 -12.73 -4.04 24.46
CA GLY A 307 -11.66 -4.51 25.34
C GLY A 307 -10.24 -4.20 24.84
N TYR A 308 -10.08 -3.23 23.94
CA TYR A 308 -8.77 -2.73 23.52
C TYR A 308 -8.24 -1.66 24.51
N SER A 309 -6.95 -1.71 24.81
CA SER A 309 -6.24 -0.71 25.64
C SER A 309 -5.00 -0.23 24.88
N PRO A 310 -4.84 1.08 24.61
CA PRO A 310 -3.68 1.63 23.91
C PRO A 310 -2.45 1.79 24.84
N LEU A 311 -2.64 1.74 26.16
CA LEU A 311 -1.63 2.07 27.16
C LEU A 311 -0.35 1.22 27.02
N PRO A 312 -0.42 -0.12 26.87
CA PRO A 312 0.79 -0.94 26.76
C PRO A 312 1.63 -0.60 25.53
N GLN A 313 0.99 -0.21 24.42
CA GLN A 313 1.70 0.14 23.19
C GLN A 313 2.34 1.52 23.30
N ILE A 314 1.62 2.53 23.80
CA ILE A 314 2.19 3.87 24.02
C ILE A 314 3.39 3.81 24.96
N TYR A 315 3.30 3.05 26.05
CA TYR A 315 4.38 2.92 27.01
C TYR A 315 5.63 2.25 26.43
N ARG A 316 5.44 1.23 25.59
CA ARG A 316 6.54 0.53 24.90
C ARG A 316 7.36 1.49 24.03
N GLU A 317 6.74 2.50 23.45
CA GLU A 317 7.42 3.47 22.59
C GLU A 317 8.12 4.59 23.40
N TYR A 318 7.74 4.84 24.66
CA TYR A 318 8.41 5.82 25.55
C TYR A 318 9.51 5.22 26.44
N SER A 319 9.35 3.97 26.86
CA SER A 319 10.17 3.35 27.91
C SER A 319 10.95 2.14 27.42
N THR A 320 11.99 1.76 28.18
CA THR A 320 12.77 0.54 27.87
C THR A 320 11.85 -0.68 27.93
N PRO A 321 11.89 -1.61 26.96
CA PRO A 321 10.95 -2.72 26.89
C PRO A 321 11.04 -3.60 28.13
N ALA A 322 10.04 -3.51 29.02
CA ALA A 322 9.78 -4.52 30.03
C ALA A 322 8.66 -5.44 29.53
N GLU A 323 8.69 -6.70 29.98
CA GLU A 323 7.85 -7.77 29.43
C GLU A 323 6.39 -7.68 29.88
N GLU A 324 6.09 -7.00 30.99
CA GLU A 324 4.72 -6.84 31.51
C GLU A 324 4.56 -5.47 32.19
N PHE A 325 3.55 -4.70 31.76
CA PHE A 325 3.14 -3.45 32.39
C PHE A 325 1.68 -3.54 32.84
N LYS A 326 1.38 -3.02 34.03
CA LYS A 326 -0.01 -2.83 34.45
C LYS A 326 -0.48 -1.46 33.96
N ASP A 327 -1.69 -1.40 33.40
CA ASP A 327 -2.32 -0.16 32.94
C ASP A 327 -2.27 0.96 33.98
N GLN A 328 -2.36 0.63 35.27
CA GLN A 328 -2.24 1.58 36.38
C GLN A 328 -0.86 2.26 36.44
N GLU A 329 0.21 1.47 36.38
CA GLU A 329 1.60 1.96 36.47
C GLU A 329 1.95 2.81 35.24
N VAL A 330 1.48 2.39 34.06
CA VAL A 330 1.64 3.14 32.80
C VAL A 330 0.93 4.48 32.88
N LEU A 331 -0.33 4.48 33.33
CA LEU A 331 -1.14 5.68 33.37
C LEU A 331 -0.60 6.72 34.36
N GLU A 332 -0.09 6.28 35.51
CA GLU A 332 0.57 7.15 36.49
C GLU A 332 1.81 7.83 35.91
N ASP A 333 2.67 7.08 35.22
CA ASP A 333 3.87 7.63 34.57
C ASP A 333 3.50 8.64 33.48
N LEU A 334 2.54 8.31 32.60
CA LEU A 334 2.09 9.20 31.53
C LEU A 334 1.45 10.49 32.07
N ILE A 335 0.68 10.42 33.16
CA ILE A 335 0.11 11.61 33.81
C ILE A 335 1.22 12.48 34.40
N SER A 336 2.24 11.88 35.03
CA SER A 336 3.36 12.62 35.62
C SER A 336 4.19 13.41 34.60
N MET A 337 4.19 12.98 33.33
CA MET A 337 4.81 13.72 32.23
C MET A 337 4.04 15.01 31.84
N GLY A 338 2.82 15.18 32.33
CA GLY A 338 1.98 16.36 32.12
C GLY A 338 1.40 16.51 30.72
N PHE A 339 0.47 17.46 30.58
CA PHE A 339 -0.12 17.86 29.29
C PHE A 339 0.64 19.02 28.66
N THR A 340 0.73 19.05 27.33
CA THR A 340 1.34 20.15 26.60
C THR A 340 0.41 21.38 26.65
N ALA A 341 0.98 22.52 27.06
CA ALA A 341 0.24 23.77 27.20
C ALA A 341 0.11 24.56 25.90
N ASP A 342 1.14 24.51 25.04
CA ASP A 342 1.16 25.20 23.75
C ASP A 342 0.65 24.26 22.64
N PRO A 343 -0.49 24.56 21.99
CA PRO A 343 -0.99 23.78 20.86
C PRO A 343 0.03 23.65 19.73
N ASP A 344 0.87 24.67 19.53
CA ASP A 344 1.87 24.68 18.46
C ASP A 344 2.98 23.63 18.70
N ASP A 345 3.13 23.09 19.91
CA ASP A 345 4.13 22.08 20.27
C ASP A 345 3.57 20.64 20.28
N ILE A 346 2.32 20.45 19.83
CA ILE A 346 1.69 19.14 19.81
C ILE A 346 2.04 18.41 18.49
N ASP A 347 2.84 17.35 18.61
CA ASP A 347 3.03 16.36 17.56
C ASP A 347 2.09 15.16 17.75
N MET A 348 2.16 14.20 16.82
CA MET A 348 1.32 13.00 16.88
C MET A 348 1.63 12.10 18.10
N ALA A 349 2.87 12.08 18.59
CA ALA A 349 3.24 11.28 19.76
C ALA A 349 2.62 11.85 21.04
N VAL A 350 2.70 13.17 21.22
CA VAL A 350 2.03 13.93 22.28
C VAL A 350 0.52 13.73 22.19
N ALA A 351 -0.07 13.83 20.99
CA ALA A 351 -1.50 13.64 20.79
C ALA A 351 -1.97 12.24 21.18
N TRP A 352 -1.22 11.19 20.83
CA TRP A 352 -1.52 9.81 21.25
C TRP A 352 -1.49 9.64 22.77
N ARG A 353 -0.46 10.18 23.42
CA ARG A 353 -0.33 10.16 24.89
C ARG A 353 -1.53 10.86 25.54
N GLU A 354 -1.81 12.09 25.16
CA GLU A 354 -2.91 12.87 25.75
C GLU A 354 -4.25 12.18 25.50
N ALA A 355 -4.50 11.70 24.29
CA ALA A 355 -5.72 10.98 23.96
C ALA A 355 -5.89 9.70 24.78
N ALA A 356 -4.81 8.94 25.04
CA ALA A 356 -4.88 7.74 25.86
C ALA A 356 -5.15 8.02 27.33
N ILE A 357 -4.55 9.08 27.90
CA ILE A 357 -4.86 9.51 29.27
C ILE A 357 -6.33 9.94 29.36
N ILE A 358 -6.81 10.74 28.40
CA ILE A 358 -8.20 11.24 28.39
C ILE A 358 -9.19 10.08 28.18
N ALA A 359 -8.90 9.12 27.31
CA ALA A 359 -9.77 7.98 27.03
C ALA A 359 -9.78 6.90 28.12
N ALA A 360 -8.83 6.89 29.05
CA ALA A 360 -8.74 5.89 30.11
C ALA A 360 -10.00 5.86 31.01
N ASP A 361 -10.31 4.69 31.59
CA ASP A 361 -11.45 4.52 32.50
C ASP A 361 -11.29 5.47 33.70
N GLU A 362 -12.31 6.28 33.94
CA GLU A 362 -12.33 7.24 35.05
C GLU A 362 -12.13 6.55 36.41
N LYS A 363 -12.62 5.32 36.59
CA LYS A 363 -12.39 4.56 37.83
C LYS A 363 -10.94 4.16 38.01
N LEU A 364 -10.24 3.86 36.92
CA LEU A 364 -8.81 3.56 36.95
C LEU A 364 -8.02 4.82 37.31
N ILE A 365 -8.34 5.96 36.67
CA ILE A 365 -7.74 7.26 37.01
C ILE A 365 -7.94 7.59 38.49
N LEU A 366 -9.17 7.47 39.00
CA LEU A 366 -9.48 7.77 40.41
C LEU A 366 -8.88 6.77 41.41
N SER A 367 -8.37 5.64 40.94
CA SER A 367 -7.63 4.68 41.78
C SER A 367 -6.15 5.03 41.92
N LEU A 368 -5.65 5.92 41.05
CA LEU A 368 -4.35 6.57 41.20
C LEU A 368 -4.51 7.66 42.26
N ASP A 369 -3.68 7.68 43.29
CA ASP A 369 -3.70 8.67 44.38
C ASP A 369 -3.11 10.01 43.88
N LEU A 370 -3.72 10.54 42.81
CA LEU A 370 -3.27 11.74 42.11
C LEU A 370 -3.47 12.98 42.98
N ASP A 371 -2.53 13.92 42.89
CA ASP A 371 -2.65 15.20 43.58
C ASP A 371 -3.71 16.12 42.94
N GLU A 372 -4.05 17.22 43.62
CA GLU A 372 -5.05 18.15 43.11
C GLU A 372 -4.65 18.83 41.81
N GLN A 373 -3.35 18.96 41.49
CA GLN A 373 -2.88 19.60 40.28
C GLN A 373 -3.12 18.71 39.06
N ASP A 374 -2.79 17.42 39.15
CA ASP A 374 -3.03 16.45 38.09
C ASP A 374 -4.52 16.23 37.85
N LEU A 375 -5.30 16.11 38.93
CA LEU A 375 -6.77 16.02 38.85
C LEU A 375 -7.39 17.28 38.21
N ALA A 376 -6.81 18.46 38.45
CA ALA A 376 -7.27 19.71 37.82
C ALA A 376 -7.00 19.75 36.32
N GLN A 377 -5.83 19.28 35.87
CA GLN A 377 -5.53 19.20 34.44
C GLN A 377 -6.46 18.20 33.75
N LEU A 378 -6.70 17.06 34.37
CA LEU A 378 -7.62 16.03 33.87
C LEU A 378 -9.08 16.51 33.84
N SER A 379 -9.52 17.31 34.82
CA SER A 379 -10.90 17.81 34.87
C SER A 379 -11.21 18.74 33.69
N ILE A 380 -10.24 19.53 33.23
CA ILE A 380 -10.38 20.41 32.06
C ILE A 380 -10.48 19.59 30.77
N ARG A 381 -9.66 18.54 30.62
CA ARG A 381 -9.52 17.79 29.36
C ARG A 381 -10.55 16.67 29.19
N LYS A 382 -10.83 15.89 30.25
CA LYS A 382 -11.79 14.76 30.22
C LYS A 382 -13.21 15.17 30.65
N ASN A 383 -13.33 16.20 31.49
CA ASN A 383 -14.61 16.65 32.05
C ASN A 383 -15.43 15.52 32.73
N GLY A 384 -14.75 14.65 33.46
CA GLY A 384 -15.36 13.53 34.17
C GLY A 384 -16.06 13.95 35.47
N PRO A 385 -17.29 13.49 35.76
CA PRO A 385 -18.01 13.85 36.98
C PRO A 385 -17.35 13.29 38.24
N GLY A 386 -16.69 12.12 38.15
CA GLY A 386 -15.95 11.51 39.24
C GLY A 386 -14.68 12.28 39.60
N ILE A 387 -13.94 12.76 38.60
CA ILE A 387 -12.75 13.61 38.78
C ILE A 387 -13.14 14.92 39.47
N ARG A 388 -14.19 15.58 38.99
CA ARG A 388 -14.70 16.80 39.63
C ARG A 388 -15.14 16.54 41.07
N ALA A 389 -15.82 15.43 41.33
CA ALA A 389 -16.21 15.05 42.69
C ALA A 389 -15.01 14.75 43.61
N ALA A 390 -13.90 14.22 43.06
CA ALA A 390 -12.67 14.01 43.81
C ALA A 390 -12.02 15.35 44.22
N LEU A 391 -11.90 16.31 43.30
CA LEU A 391 -11.41 17.67 43.59
C LEU A 391 -12.23 18.35 44.69
N LEU A 392 -13.56 18.21 44.67
CA LEU A 392 -14.44 18.83 45.68
C LEU A 392 -14.26 18.28 47.10
N LYS A 393 -13.51 17.19 47.31
CA LYS A 393 -13.23 16.64 48.64
C LYS A 393 -12.19 17.46 49.41
N THR A 394 -11.32 18.20 48.73
CA THR A 394 -10.27 19.00 49.37
C THR A 394 -10.58 20.50 49.27
N THR A 395 -9.99 21.31 50.15
CA THR A 395 -10.18 22.76 50.11
C THR A 395 -9.58 23.34 48.83
N THR A 396 -8.35 22.95 48.51
CA THR A 396 -7.64 23.36 47.29
C THR A 396 -8.41 22.98 46.02
N GLY A 397 -8.91 21.73 45.94
CA GLY A 397 -9.67 21.29 44.79
C GLY A 397 -11.01 22.01 44.61
N ARG A 398 -11.65 22.49 45.69
CA ARG A 398 -12.84 23.36 45.58
C ARG A 398 -12.52 24.72 44.98
N ASP A 399 -11.40 25.33 45.37
CA ASP A 399 -10.96 26.62 44.81
C ASP A 399 -10.60 26.47 43.33
N ILE A 400 -9.96 25.37 42.95
CA ILE A 400 -9.68 25.01 41.55
C ILE A 400 -10.97 24.89 40.76
N VAL A 401 -11.94 24.09 41.23
CA VAL A 401 -13.22 23.90 40.54
C VAL A 401 -13.98 25.21 40.40
N PHE A 402 -13.93 26.07 41.42
CA PHE A 402 -14.52 27.41 41.35
C PHE A 402 -13.82 28.30 40.30
N GLY A 403 -12.48 28.27 40.23
CA GLY A 403 -11.73 28.96 39.17
C GLY A 403 -12.10 28.48 37.77
N GLN A 404 -12.20 27.16 37.57
CA GLN A 404 -12.59 26.56 36.30
C GLN A 404 -14.02 26.96 35.90
N ASP A 405 -14.98 26.98 36.84
CA ASP A 405 -16.35 27.43 36.58
C ASP A 405 -16.43 28.92 36.19
N LEU A 406 -15.44 29.71 36.62
CA LEU A 406 -15.29 31.12 36.26
C LEU A 406 -14.48 31.34 34.96
N GLY A 407 -13.91 30.27 34.38
CA GLY A 407 -13.05 30.33 33.20
C GLY A 407 -11.68 30.95 33.44
N LEU A 408 -11.14 30.80 34.66
CA LEU A 408 -9.85 31.37 35.11
C LEU A 408 -8.68 30.39 34.96
#